data_AF-A0ABD0RDW7-F1
#
_entry.id   AF-A0ABD0RDW7-F1
#
_cell.length_a   1.000
_cell.length_b   1.000
_cell.length_c   1.000
_cell.angle_alpha   90.00
_cell.angle_beta   90.00
_cell.angle_gamma   90.00
#
_symmetry.space_group_name_H-M   'P 1'
#
loop_
_entity.id
_entity.type
_entity.pdbx_description
1 polymer ?
#
loop_
_entity_poly.entity_id
_entity_poly.type
_entity_poly.pdbx_seq_one_letter_code
_entity_poly.pdbx_strand_id
1 'polypeptide(L)'
;PFIRNKAAQVLALTFVMEYLTLWPKFFFDILNLVGLNPNGVDIYLRMLMAIDAEVVDRDILHSPEETRRNTLIKDSMREQCIPALVESWFQILQTYQLTHSELTCQCLEVVGAYVSWIDLNLIAND
;
A
#
# COMPACT_ATOMS: atom_id res chain seq x y z
N PRO A 1 -17.26 0.15 9.01
CA PRO A 1 -16.47 1.25 8.38
C PRO A 1 -15.42 1.88 9.31
N PHE A 2 -15.82 2.47 10.45
CA PHE A 2 -14.88 3.18 11.35
C PHE A 2 -13.76 2.29 11.89
N ILE A 3 -14.09 1.10 12.41
CA ILE A 3 -13.10 0.17 12.95
C ILE A 3 -12.10 -0.28 11.89
N ARG A 4 -12.55 -0.53 10.65
CA ARG A 4 -11.67 -0.91 9.53
C ARG A 4 -10.71 0.22 9.16
N ASN A 5 -11.18 1.46 9.14
CA ASN A 5 -10.31 2.62 8.94
C ASN A 5 -9.28 2.77 10.06
N LYS A 6 -9.68 2.58 11.32
CA LYS A 6 -8.76 2.68 12.46
C LYS A 6 -7.74 1.53 12.46
N ALA A 7 -8.15 0.32 12.12
CA ALA A 7 -7.23 -0.80 11.95
C ALA A 7 -6.21 -0.51 10.82
N ALA A 8 -6.67 -0.02 9.67
CA ALA A 8 -5.80 0.38 8.56
C ALA A 8 -4.79 1.47 8.95
N GLN A 9 -5.23 2.49 9.71
CA GLN A 9 -4.33 3.53 10.23
C GLN A 9 -3.27 2.96 11.18
N VAL A 10 -3.67 2.09 12.12
CA VAL A 10 -2.71 1.45 13.03
C VAL A 10 -1.72 0.60 12.27
N LEU A 11 -2.17 -0.19 11.29
CA LEU A 11 -1.29 -1.00 10.44
C LEU A 11 -0.31 -0.14 9.63
N ALA A 12 -0.76 1.01 9.11
CA ALA A 12 0.10 1.94 8.39
C ALA A 12 1.18 2.55 9.31
N LEU A 13 0.81 2.96 10.53
CA LEU A 13 1.77 3.46 11.51
C LEU A 13 2.76 2.39 11.94
N THR A 14 2.31 1.15 12.16
CA THR A 14 3.20 0.00 12.42
C THR A 14 4.17 -0.20 11.26
N PHE A 15 3.68 -0.20 10.01
CA PHE A 15 4.52 -0.31 8.82
C PHE A 15 5.60 0.78 8.81
N VAL A 16 5.21 2.03 9.01
CA VAL A 16 6.11 3.19 8.99
C VAL A 16 7.20 3.11 10.08
N MET A 17 6.93 2.43 11.19
CA MET A 17 7.89 2.22 12.28
C MET A 17 8.80 0.99 12.09
N GLU A 18 8.27 -0.09 11.51
CA GLU A 18 8.92 -1.41 11.57
C GLU A 18 9.46 -1.90 10.22
N TYR A 19 8.98 -1.37 9.10
CA TYR A 19 9.25 -1.92 7.76
C TYR A 19 10.75 -1.97 7.42
N LEU A 20 11.49 -0.91 7.73
CA LEU A 20 12.93 -0.85 7.41
C LEU A 20 13.81 -1.74 8.30
N THR A 21 13.27 -2.32 9.38
CA THR A 21 14.08 -3.01 10.39
C THR A 21 13.47 -4.33 10.85
N LEU A 22 12.41 -4.26 11.63
CA LEU A 22 11.82 -5.41 12.33
C LEU A 22 10.94 -6.26 11.42
N TRP A 23 10.27 -5.64 10.44
CA TRP A 23 9.28 -6.31 9.62
C TRP A 23 9.40 -6.00 8.11
N PRO A 24 10.53 -6.34 7.47
CA PRO A 24 10.72 -6.08 6.03
C PRO A 24 9.76 -6.86 5.13
N LYS A 25 9.19 -7.97 5.64
CA LYS A 25 8.21 -8.78 4.91
C LYS A 25 6.75 -8.35 5.10
N PHE A 26 6.51 -7.20 5.73
CA PHE A 26 5.18 -6.70 6.08
C PHE A 26 4.12 -6.94 5.00
N PHE A 27 4.35 -6.46 3.77
CA PHE A 27 3.36 -6.60 2.70
C PHE A 27 3.10 -8.05 2.29
N PHE A 28 4.12 -8.89 2.25
CA PHE A 28 3.96 -10.30 1.90
C PHE A 28 3.13 -11.04 2.96
N ASP A 29 3.37 -10.76 4.24
CA ASP A 29 2.63 -11.37 5.34
C ASP A 29 1.18 -10.91 5.35
N ILE A 30 0.93 -9.62 5.12
CA ILE A 30 -0.44 -9.07 5.00
C ILE A 30 -1.16 -9.67 3.79
N LEU A 31 -0.53 -9.74 2.62
CA LEU A 31 -1.11 -10.33 1.41
C LEU A 31 -1.46 -11.81 1.62
N ASN A 32 -0.58 -12.58 2.25
CA ASN A 32 -0.83 -13.98 2.60
C ASN A 32 -2.00 -14.13 3.59
N LEU A 33 -2.12 -13.20 4.54
CA LEU A 33 -3.20 -13.22 5.54
C LEU A 33 -4.57 -12.90 4.93
N VAL A 34 -4.65 -11.88 4.07
CA VAL A 34 -5.93 -11.42 3.50
C VAL A 34 -6.38 -12.30 2.33
N GLY A 35 -5.44 -12.78 1.51
CA GLY A 35 -5.72 -13.46 0.25
C GLY A 35 -6.70 -12.67 -0.61
N LEU A 36 -7.58 -13.38 -1.31
CA LEU A 36 -8.69 -12.78 -2.06
C LEU A 36 -9.98 -12.77 -1.23
N ASN A 37 -9.95 -12.66 0.10
CA ASN A 37 -11.18 -12.47 0.88
C ASN A 37 -11.69 -11.02 0.74
N PRO A 38 -12.95 -10.75 0.37
CA PRO A 38 -13.44 -9.38 0.13
C PRO A 38 -13.24 -8.42 1.32
N ASN A 39 -13.45 -8.92 2.55
CA ASN A 39 -13.28 -8.10 3.76
C ASN A 39 -11.80 -7.86 4.09
N GLY A 40 -10.94 -8.85 3.80
CA GLY A 40 -9.49 -8.70 3.93
C GLY A 40 -8.95 -7.69 2.92
N VAL A 41 -9.40 -7.78 1.67
CA VAL A 41 -9.05 -6.85 0.59
C VAL A 41 -9.49 -5.42 0.92
N ASP A 42 -10.70 -5.19 1.45
CA ASP A 42 -11.14 -3.85 1.91
C ASP A 42 -10.16 -3.24 2.94
N ILE A 43 -9.70 -4.04 3.92
CA ILE A 43 -8.75 -3.56 4.94
C ILE A 43 -7.38 -3.31 4.33
N TYR A 44 -6.90 -4.20 3.46
CA TYR A 44 -5.63 -4.07 2.77
C TYR A 44 -5.57 -2.81 1.91
N LEU A 45 -6.59 -2.53 1.09
CA LEU A 45 -6.64 -1.33 0.24
C LEU A 45 -6.69 -0.04 1.08
N ARG A 46 -7.46 -0.02 2.17
CA ARG A 46 -7.48 1.11 3.12
C ARG A 46 -6.13 1.32 3.79
N MET A 47 -5.43 0.23 4.13
CA MET A 47 -4.08 0.30 4.70
C MET A 47 -3.10 0.89 3.70
N LEU A 48 -3.16 0.51 2.42
CA LEU A 48 -2.31 1.09 1.38
C LEU A 48 -2.54 2.60 1.23
N MET A 49 -3.79 3.06 1.22
CA MET A 49 -4.10 4.50 1.21
C MET A 49 -3.58 5.21 2.46
N ALA A 50 -3.69 4.59 3.63
CA ALA A 50 -3.16 5.16 4.86
C ALA A 50 -1.62 5.25 4.84
N ILE A 51 -0.93 4.25 4.28
CA ILE A 51 0.53 4.28 4.10
C ILE A 51 0.93 5.42 3.15
N ASP A 52 0.20 5.58 2.04
CA ASP A 52 0.45 6.68 1.10
C ASP A 52 0.32 8.05 1.79
N ALA A 53 -0.73 8.25 2.59
CA ALA A 53 -0.91 9.46 3.38
C ALA A 53 0.23 9.72 4.38
N GLU A 54 0.80 8.68 5.00
CA GLU A 54 1.91 8.87 5.95
C GLU A 54 3.27 9.13 5.25
N VAL A 55 3.49 8.54 4.07
CA VAL A 55 4.81 8.48 3.42
C VAL A 55 4.96 9.49 2.27
N VAL A 56 3.86 9.89 1.65
CA VAL A 56 3.82 10.66 0.40
C VAL A 56 3.11 12.00 0.55
N ASP A 57 2.22 12.16 1.53
CA ASP A 57 1.44 13.39 1.70
C ASP A 57 2.35 14.63 1.79
N ARG A 58 2.15 15.51 0.81
CA ARG A 58 2.95 16.72 0.56
C ARG A 58 2.38 17.95 1.27
N ASP A 59 1.14 17.85 1.75
CA ASP A 59 0.45 18.92 2.47
C ASP A 59 0.76 18.87 3.98
N ILE A 60 1.34 17.76 4.45
CA ILE A 60 1.86 17.62 5.81
C ILE A 60 3.32 18.10 5.87
N LEU A 61 3.59 19.01 6.81
CA LEU A 61 4.95 19.44 7.11
C LEU A 61 5.69 18.33 7.88
N HIS A 62 6.50 17.55 7.16
CA HIS A 62 7.38 16.55 7.75
C HIS A 62 8.64 17.19 8.33
N SER A 63 9.10 16.68 9.46
CA SER A 63 10.45 17.00 9.95
C SER A 63 11.52 16.47 8.98
N PRO A 64 12.77 17.00 9.05
CA PRO A 64 13.87 16.48 8.23
C PRO A 64 14.14 14.98 8.44
N GLU A 65 13.93 14.48 9.66
CA GLU A 65 14.10 13.08 10.00
C GLU A 65 13.00 12.20 9.37
N GLU A 66 11.73 12.62 9.47
CA GLU A 66 10.60 11.93 8.84
C GLU A 66 10.75 11.92 7.32
N THR A 67 11.16 13.05 6.72
CA THR A 67 11.41 13.14 5.27
C THR A 67 12.47 12.13 4.82
N ARG A 68 13.57 12.02 5.57
CA ARG A 68 14.64 11.07 5.29
C ARG A 68 14.14 9.63 5.42
N ARG A 69 13.42 9.31 6.48
CA ARG A 69 12.83 7.98 6.70
C ARG A 69 11.84 7.63 5.59
N ASN A 70 10.94 8.54 5.22
CA ASN A 70 9.93 8.33 4.18
C ASN A 70 10.60 8.12 2.81
N THR A 71 11.72 8.79 2.53
CA THR A 71 12.53 8.54 1.33
C THR A 71 13.07 7.11 1.32
N LEU A 72 13.69 6.67 2.42
CA LEU A 72 14.21 5.29 2.55
C LEU A 72 13.11 4.24 2.45
N ILE A 73 11.93 4.48 3.03
CA ILE A 73 10.77 3.59 2.91
C ILE A 73 10.38 3.45 1.45
N LYS A 74 10.20 4.56 0.72
CA LYS A 74 9.81 4.52 -0.70
C LYS A 74 10.84 3.79 -1.57
N ASP A 75 12.13 4.06 -1.36
CA ASP A 75 13.19 3.41 -2.12
C ASP A 75 13.24 1.89 -1.84
N SER A 76 13.15 1.50 -0.56
CA SER A 76 13.07 0.09 -0.17
C SER A 76 11.82 -0.59 -0.73
N MET A 77 10.67 0.09 -0.74
CA MET A 77 9.44 -0.45 -1.33
C MET A 77 9.60 -0.71 -2.82
N ARG A 78 10.15 0.26 -3.57
CA ARG A 78 10.40 0.14 -5.02
C ARG A 78 11.25 -1.07 -5.35
N GLU A 79 12.29 -1.31 -4.56
CA GLU A 79 13.20 -2.45 -4.76
C GLU A 79 12.59 -3.80 -4.36
N GLN A 80 11.75 -3.85 -3.33
CA GLN A 80 11.41 -5.12 -2.67
C GLN A 80 9.96 -5.57 -2.82
N CYS A 81 8.99 -4.65 -2.86
CA CYS A 81 7.57 -5.04 -2.75
C CYS A 81 6.66 -4.48 -3.85
N ILE A 82 7.03 -3.40 -4.54
CA ILE A 82 6.17 -2.81 -5.57
C ILE A 82 5.71 -3.83 -6.62
N PRO A 83 6.55 -4.72 -7.17
CA PRO A 83 6.08 -5.73 -8.13
C PRO A 83 4.97 -6.63 -7.57
N ALA A 84 5.10 -7.06 -6.30
CA ALA A 84 4.09 -7.87 -5.63
C ALA A 84 2.80 -7.09 -5.33
N LEU A 85 2.91 -5.80 -4.99
CA LEU A 85 1.74 -4.94 -4.82
C LEU A 85 0.98 -4.77 -6.14
N VAL A 86 1.69 -4.49 -7.24
CA VAL A 86 1.09 -4.36 -8.58
C VAL A 86 0.38 -5.64 -8.99
N GLU A 87 1.01 -6.79 -8.81
CA GLU A 87 0.39 -8.10 -9.07
C GLU A 87 -0.88 -8.29 -8.21
N SER A 88 -0.82 -7.93 -6.92
CA SER A 88 -2.00 -8.03 -6.05
C SER A 88 -3.16 -7.15 -6.53
N TRP A 89 -2.89 -5.94 -7.01
CA TRP A 89 -3.92 -5.04 -7.54
C TRP A 89 -4.54 -5.62 -8.81
N PHE A 90 -3.71 -6.16 -9.71
CA PHE A 90 -4.18 -6.83 -10.91
C PHE A 90 -5.12 -8.01 -10.58
N GLN A 91 -4.71 -8.87 -9.64
CA GLN A 91 -5.52 -10.02 -9.20
C GLN A 91 -6.85 -9.60 -8.55
N ILE A 92 -6.82 -8.56 -7.71
CA ILE A 92 -8.02 -7.98 -7.09
C ILE A 92 -8.98 -7.48 -8.17
N LEU A 93 -8.50 -6.67 -9.11
CA LEU A 93 -9.32 -6.12 -10.19
C LEU A 93 -9.91 -7.24 -11.06
N GLN A 94 -9.10 -8.23 -11.45
CA GLN A 94 -9.56 -9.34 -12.28
C GLN A 94 -10.65 -10.17 -11.58
N THR A 95 -10.51 -10.39 -10.26
CA THR A 95 -11.45 -11.17 -9.44
C THR A 95 -12.77 -10.43 -9.22
N TYR A 96 -12.70 -9.12 -9.01
CA TYR A 96 -13.83 -8.34 -8.47
C TYR A 96 -14.53 -7.41 -9.44
N GLN A 97 -13.98 -7.16 -10.63
CA GLN A 97 -14.52 -6.25 -11.64
C GLN A 97 -16.02 -6.44 -11.97
N LEU A 98 -16.55 -7.66 -11.86
CA LEU A 98 -17.97 -7.96 -12.13
C LEU A 98 -18.84 -8.13 -10.88
N THR A 99 -18.24 -8.25 -9.69
CA THR A 99 -18.96 -8.69 -8.48
C THR A 99 -18.91 -7.70 -7.33
N HIS A 100 -17.84 -6.91 -7.21
CA HIS A 100 -17.62 -5.97 -6.10
C HIS A 100 -17.08 -4.65 -6.64
N SER A 101 -17.98 -3.79 -7.13
CA SER A 101 -17.62 -2.50 -7.72
C SER A 101 -16.90 -1.57 -6.72
N GLU A 102 -17.31 -1.56 -5.44
CA GLU A 102 -16.66 -0.74 -4.42
C GLU A 102 -15.20 -1.11 -4.20
N LEU A 103 -14.87 -2.41 -4.13
CA LEU A 103 -13.48 -2.88 -4.02
C LEU A 103 -12.68 -2.55 -5.27
N THR A 104 -13.32 -2.66 -6.44
CA THR A 104 -12.69 -2.31 -7.72
C THR A 104 -12.34 -0.83 -7.76
N CYS A 105 -13.26 0.05 -7.37
CA CYS A 105 -13.00 1.49 -7.26
C CYS A 105 -11.88 1.82 -6.28
N GLN A 106 -11.92 1.26 -5.07
CA GLN A 106 -10.87 1.46 -4.06
C GLN A 106 -9.50 0.98 -4.55
N CYS A 107 -9.45 -0.14 -5.28
CA CYS A 107 -8.21 -0.64 -5.84
C CYS A 107 -7.64 0.31 -6.89
N LEU A 108 -8.50 0.88 -7.75
CA LEU A 108 -8.08 1.88 -8.74
C LEU A 108 -7.62 3.19 -8.09
N GLU A 109 -8.23 3.60 -6.99
CA GLU A 109 -7.78 4.76 -6.19
C GLU A 109 -6.37 4.54 -5.64
N VAL A 110 -6.11 3.36 -5.05
CA VAL A 110 -4.77 2.96 -4.58
C VAL A 110 -3.75 2.99 -5.72
N VAL A 111 -4.08 2.41 -6.87
CA VAL A 111 -3.21 2.44 -8.06
C VAL A 111 -2.89 3.88 -8.44
N GLY A 112 -3.90 4.75 -8.51
CA GLY A 112 -3.71 6.17 -8.81
C GLY A 112 -2.78 6.89 -7.85
N ALA A 113 -2.91 6.63 -6.54
CA ALA A 113 -2.05 7.22 -5.51
C ALA A 113 -0.59 6.76 -5.65
N TYR A 114 -0.36 5.45 -5.81
CA TYR A 114 0.99 4.87 -5.83
C TYR A 114 1.73 5.18 -7.14
N VAL A 115 1.04 5.20 -8.28
CA VAL A 115 1.65 5.52 -9.58
C VAL A 115 2.34 6.89 -9.57
N SER A 116 1.88 7.83 -8.74
CA SER A 116 2.47 9.18 -8.63
C SER A 116 3.94 9.19 -8.17
N TRP A 117 4.42 8.12 -7.53
CA TRP A 117 5.78 8.08 -6.98
C TRP A 117 6.53 6.78 -7.24
N ILE A 118 5.92 5.68 -7.69
CA ILE A 118 6.67 4.43 -7.94
C ILE A 118 7.50 4.45 -9.25
N ASP A 119 7.24 5.38 -10.17
CA ASP A 119 7.88 5.50 -11.50
C ASP A 119 7.90 4.17 -12.30
N LEU A 120 6.90 3.98 -13.16
CA LEU A 120 6.65 2.73 -13.90
C LEU A 120 7.78 2.33 -14.87
N ASN A 121 8.73 3.22 -15.15
CA ASN A 121 9.89 2.92 -15.99
C ASN A 121 10.82 1.85 -15.37
N LEU A 122 10.72 1.58 -14.06
CA LEU A 122 11.47 0.49 -13.40
C LEU A 122 10.79 -0.88 -13.51
N ILE A 123 9.50 -0.93 -13.89
CA ILE A 123 8.71 -2.17 -13.97
C ILE A 123 8.53 -2.63 -15.43
N ALA A 124 8.61 -1.70 -16.39
CA ALA A 124 8.45 -1.97 -17.82
C ALA A 124 9.72 -2.47 -18.54
N ASN A 125 10.83 -2.64 -17.82
CA ASN A 125 12.14 -3.02 -18.38
C ASN A 125 12.59 -4.44 -18.00
N ASP A 126 11.65 -5.39 -17.98
CA ASP A 126 11.89 -6.83 -18.24
C ASP A 126 10.67 -7.47 -18.93
#